data_AF-A0AAN0W080-F1
#
_entry.id   AF-A0AAN0W080-F1
#
_cell.length_a   1.000
_cell.length_b   1.000
_cell.length_c   1.000
_cell.angle_alpha   90.00
_cell.angle_beta   90.00
_cell.angle_gamma   90.00
#
_symmetry.space_group_name_H-M   'P 1'
#
loop_
_entity.id
_entity.type
_entity.pdbx_description
1 polymer ?
#
loop_
_entity_poly.entity_id
_entity_poly.type
_entity_poly.pdbx_seq_one_letter_code
_entity_poly.pdbx_strand_id
1 'polypeptide(L)'
;MGTQIIGNLNFETYLEMEYQNSQHSELFNSFCDFKKARLSSPTLFSKWLELNARSAPSLEWFKDLVKTYVELASWQIEEIPRLLCIIEKHYKITLPDEEGMLTAEYWVNVLSANRRAKTRKR
;
A
#
# COMPACT_ATOMS: atom_id res chain seq x y z
N MET A 1 -10.55 -18.79 -13.53
CA MET A 1 -11.28 -17.78 -12.72
C MET A 1 -10.60 -16.45 -12.96
N GLY A 2 -11.31 -15.47 -13.51
CA GLY A 2 -10.74 -14.13 -13.71
C GLY A 2 -10.58 -13.45 -12.34
N THR A 3 -9.40 -12.93 -12.05
CA THR A 3 -9.19 -12.10 -10.86
C THR A 3 -10.13 -10.91 -10.94
N GLN A 4 -11.10 -10.84 -10.04
CA GLN A 4 -12.05 -9.74 -10.01
C GLN A 4 -11.29 -8.48 -9.59
N ILE A 5 -11.27 -7.47 -10.47
CA ILE A 5 -10.71 -6.16 -10.15
C ILE A 5 -11.68 -5.49 -9.17
N ILE A 6 -11.18 -5.14 -7.99
CA ILE A 6 -11.99 -4.53 -6.91
C ILE A 6 -11.87 -3.00 -6.97
N GLY A 7 -10.65 -2.50 -7.21
CA GLY A 7 -10.34 -1.07 -7.21
C GLY A 7 -10.40 -0.44 -5.81
N ASN A 8 -9.52 0.54 -5.54
CA ASN A 8 -9.46 1.30 -4.29
C ASN A 8 -9.40 0.48 -3.00
N LEU A 9 -8.96 -0.78 -3.08
CA LEU A 9 -8.81 -1.68 -1.96
C LEU A 9 -7.57 -1.27 -1.16
N ASN A 10 -7.74 -0.81 0.08
CA ASN A 10 -6.61 -0.51 0.95
C ASN A 10 -5.87 -1.80 1.37
N PHE A 11 -4.64 -1.66 1.85
CA PHE A 11 -3.78 -2.79 2.15
C PHE A 11 -4.28 -3.67 3.31
N GLU A 12 -4.86 -3.07 4.35
CA GLU A 12 -5.37 -3.81 5.50
C GLU A 12 -6.54 -4.69 5.10
N THR A 13 -7.51 -4.13 4.37
CA THR A 13 -8.67 -4.87 3.86
C THR A 13 -8.24 -5.98 2.89
N TYR A 14 -7.22 -5.74 2.06
CA TYR A 14 -6.65 -6.80 1.23
C TYR A 14 -6.09 -7.96 2.06
N LEU A 15 -5.33 -7.69 3.11
CA LEU A 15 -4.80 -8.73 3.99
C LEU A 15 -5.92 -9.47 4.73
N GLU A 16 -6.94 -8.76 5.22
CA GLU A 16 -8.11 -9.38 5.86
C GLU A 16 -8.84 -10.31 4.89
N MET A 17 -9.06 -9.86 3.64
CA MET A 17 -9.66 -10.69 2.60
C MET A 17 -8.81 -11.93 2.30
N GLU A 18 -7.48 -11.80 2.22
CA GLU A 18 -6.59 -12.94 1.99
C GLU A 18 -6.61 -13.91 3.17
N TYR A 19 -6.66 -13.41 4.40
CA TYR A 19 -6.76 -14.22 5.62
C TYR A 19 -8.06 -15.01 5.68
N GLN A 20 -9.20 -14.38 5.38
CA GLN A 20 -10.51 -15.02 5.42
C GLN A 20 -10.76 -16.00 4.27
N ASN A 21 -10.17 -15.76 3.09
CA ASN A 21 -10.41 -16.56 1.88
C ASN A 21 -9.41 -17.70 1.66
N SER A 22 -8.53 -17.99 2.62
CA SER A 22 -7.47 -18.99 2.46
C SER A 22 -7.45 -19.99 3.60
N GLN A 23 -6.77 -21.13 3.38
CA GLN A 23 -6.40 -22.07 4.45
C GLN A 23 -5.51 -21.41 5.54
N HIS A 24 -5.11 -20.15 5.38
CA HIS A 24 -4.28 -19.45 6.34
C HIS A 24 -5.01 -19.15 7.65
N SER A 25 -6.33 -18.97 7.65
CA SER A 25 -7.10 -18.82 8.90
C SER A 25 -7.03 -20.06 9.81
N GLU A 26 -6.77 -21.23 9.25
CA GLU A 26 -6.57 -22.49 10.00
C GLU A 26 -5.10 -22.70 10.41
N LEU A 27 -4.15 -22.07 9.70
CA LEU A 27 -2.71 -22.22 9.93
C LEU A 27 -2.12 -21.18 10.89
N PHE A 28 -2.78 -20.04 11.07
CA PHE A 28 -2.32 -18.96 11.93
C PHE A 28 -3.29 -18.74 13.09
N ASN A 29 -2.75 -18.63 14.30
CA ASN A 29 -3.54 -18.42 15.53
C ASN A 29 -4.22 -17.04 15.59
N SER A 30 -3.76 -16.08 14.79
CA SER A 30 -4.32 -14.74 14.71
C SER A 30 -4.04 -14.06 13.37
N PHE A 31 -4.87 -13.08 13.01
CA PHE A 31 -4.61 -12.20 11.86
C PHE A 31 -3.27 -11.46 11.97
N CYS A 32 -2.85 -11.11 13.19
CA CYS A 32 -1.57 -10.43 13.43
C CYS A 32 -0.38 -11.33 13.06
N ASP A 33 -0.45 -12.63 13.38
CA ASP A 33 0.60 -13.59 13.04
C ASP A 33 0.64 -13.86 11.53
N PHE A 34 -0.55 -14.01 10.92
CA PHE A 34 -0.68 -14.10 9.47
C PHE A 34 -0.04 -12.89 8.78
N LYS A 35 -0.40 -11.67 9.21
CA LYS A 35 0.12 -10.42 8.65
C LYS A 35 1.64 -10.40 8.71
N LYS A 36 2.25 -10.71 9.85
CA LYS A 36 3.72 -10.76 10.01
C LYS A 36 4.36 -11.75 9.04
N ALA A 37 3.84 -12.97 8.94
CA ALA A 37 4.36 -13.98 8.03
C ALA A 37 4.19 -13.58 6.56
N ARG A 38 3.05 -12.97 6.22
CA ARG A 38 2.72 -12.57 4.86
C ARG A 38 3.61 -11.43 4.37
N LEU A 39 3.98 -10.49 5.24
CA LEU A 39 4.87 -9.37 4.92
C LEU A 39 6.25 -9.78 4.42
N SER A 40 6.71 -10.99 4.75
CA SER A 40 7.97 -11.53 4.21
C SER A 40 7.86 -12.03 2.77
N SER A 41 6.66 -12.05 2.18
CA SER A 41 6.46 -12.55 0.83
C SER A 41 6.83 -11.51 -0.24
N PRO A 42 7.70 -11.87 -1.21
CA PRO A 42 8.10 -10.96 -2.28
C PRO A 42 6.96 -10.60 -3.25
N THR A 43 5.90 -11.41 -3.32
CA THR A 43 4.76 -11.20 -4.22
C THR A 43 3.56 -10.50 -3.56
N LEU A 44 3.68 -10.09 -2.30
CA LEU A 44 2.54 -9.55 -1.56
C LEU A 44 1.98 -8.29 -2.21
N PHE A 45 2.87 -7.32 -2.43
CA PHE A 45 2.49 -6.03 -2.97
C PHE A 45 2.05 -6.12 -4.43
N SER A 46 2.65 -6.99 -5.25
CA SER A 46 2.23 -7.15 -6.64
C SER A 46 0.81 -7.69 -6.74
N LYS A 47 0.45 -8.70 -5.93
CA LYS A 47 -0.93 -9.23 -5.89
C LYS A 47 -1.95 -8.19 -5.43
N TRP A 48 -1.60 -7.39 -4.42
CA TRP A 48 -2.46 -6.30 -3.97
C TRP A 48 -2.67 -5.25 -5.08
N LEU A 49 -1.60 -4.86 -5.77
CA LEU A 49 -1.66 -3.90 -6.88
C LEU A 49 -2.45 -4.44 -8.08
N GLU A 50 -2.38 -5.75 -8.36
CA GLU A 50 -3.19 -6.39 -9.41
C GLU A 50 -4.70 -6.26 -9.15
N LEU A 51 -5.15 -6.36 -7.90
CA LEU A 51 -6.56 -6.16 -7.52
C LEU A 51 -7.03 -4.72 -7.67
N ASN A 52 -6.08 -3.78 -7.67
CA ASN A 52 -6.31 -2.36 -7.89
C ASN A 52 -5.98 -1.92 -9.32
N ALA A 53 -5.58 -2.83 -10.21
CA ALA A 53 -5.15 -2.47 -11.55
C ALA A 53 -6.27 -1.75 -12.33
N ARG A 54 -5.89 -0.81 -13.19
CA ARG A 54 -6.82 0.00 -14.02
C ARG A 54 -7.80 0.87 -13.22
N SER A 55 -7.56 1.09 -11.93
CA SER A 55 -8.35 2.00 -11.10
C SER A 55 -7.78 3.42 -11.07
N ALA A 56 -8.55 4.36 -10.52
CA ALA A 56 -8.11 5.72 -10.23
C ALA A 56 -8.34 6.02 -8.73
N PRO A 57 -7.44 5.56 -7.84
CA PRO A 57 -7.58 5.76 -6.41
C PRO A 57 -7.42 7.22 -5.99
N SER A 58 -7.96 7.53 -4.81
CA SER A 58 -7.83 8.86 -4.21
C SER A 58 -6.40 9.12 -3.73
N LEU A 59 -6.05 10.39 -3.54
CA LEU A 59 -4.77 10.78 -2.95
C LEU A 59 -4.51 10.12 -1.58
N GLU A 60 -5.54 9.99 -0.74
CA GLU A 60 -5.43 9.31 0.56
C GLU A 60 -5.02 7.85 0.41
N TRP A 61 -5.54 7.14 -0.61
CA TRP A 61 -5.11 5.77 -0.89
C TRP A 61 -3.62 5.70 -1.24
N PHE A 62 -3.11 6.66 -2.01
CA PHE A 62 -1.68 6.73 -2.32
C PHE A 62 -0.82 7.06 -1.10
N LYS A 63 -1.29 7.94 -0.20
CA LYS A 63 -0.61 8.22 1.06
C LYS A 63 -0.50 6.96 1.92
N ASP A 64 -1.57 6.18 2.01
CA ASP A 64 -1.58 4.90 2.71
C ASP A 64 -0.67 3.86 2.03
N LEU A 65 -0.66 3.81 0.69
CA LEU A 65 0.26 2.97 -0.08
C LEU A 65 1.71 3.32 0.27
N VAL A 66 2.11 4.58 0.13
CA VAL A 66 3.50 5.02 0.37
C VAL A 66 3.91 4.73 1.80
N LYS A 67 3.03 5.03 2.76
CA LYS A 67 3.27 4.71 4.16
C LYS A 67 3.49 3.20 4.36
N THR A 68 2.68 2.37 3.71
CA THR A 68 2.83 0.90 3.78
C THR A 68 4.19 0.45 3.24
N TYR A 69 4.64 0.98 2.10
CA TYR A 69 5.96 0.64 1.54
C TYR A 69 7.12 1.12 2.40
N VAL A 70 7.05 2.33 2.94
CA VAL A 70 8.11 2.88 3.81
C VAL A 70 8.15 2.15 5.16
N GLU A 71 7.01 1.94 5.81
CA GLU A 71 6.95 1.31 7.14
C GLU A 71 7.21 -0.19 7.10
N LEU A 72 6.67 -0.90 6.11
CA LEU A 72 6.67 -2.37 6.09
C LEU A 72 7.70 -2.98 5.15
N ALA A 73 8.03 -2.31 4.04
CA ALA A 73 9.01 -2.81 3.08
C ALA A 73 10.37 -2.08 3.16
N SER A 74 10.54 -1.16 4.11
CA SER A 74 11.78 -0.40 4.34
C SER A 74 12.31 0.37 3.13
N TRP A 75 11.41 0.79 2.23
CA TRP A 75 11.77 1.61 1.07
C TRP A 75 12.22 3.01 1.50
N GLN A 76 13.20 3.55 0.80
CA GLN A 76 13.66 4.92 1.02
C GLN A 76 12.69 5.91 0.37
N ILE A 77 12.49 7.08 1.00
CA ILE A 77 11.52 8.08 0.53
C ILE A 77 11.90 8.59 -0.87
N GLU A 78 13.19 8.64 -1.15
CA GLU A 78 13.79 9.03 -2.42
C GLU A 78 13.39 8.09 -3.57
N GLU A 79 13.00 6.85 -3.27
CA GLU A 79 12.60 5.85 -4.26
C GLU A 79 11.10 5.90 -4.59
N ILE A 80 10.30 6.61 -3.78
CA ILE A 80 8.84 6.66 -3.92
C ILE A 80 8.39 7.22 -5.27
N PRO A 81 8.96 8.31 -5.83
CA PRO A 81 8.58 8.76 -7.17
C PRO A 81 8.74 7.68 -8.24
N ARG A 82 9.83 6.91 -8.16
CA ARG A 82 10.08 5.81 -9.09
C ARG A 82 9.06 4.68 -8.90
N LEU A 83 8.75 4.33 -7.65
CA LEU A 83 7.72 3.34 -7.32
C LEU A 83 6.36 3.74 -7.90
N LEU A 84 5.93 4.99 -7.73
CA LEU A 84 4.65 5.48 -8.25
C LEU A 84 4.58 5.41 -9.78
N CYS A 85 5.65 5.78 -10.48
CA CYS A 85 5.75 5.63 -11.93
C CYS A 85 5.68 4.16 -12.39
N ILE A 86 6.28 3.24 -11.63
CA ILE A 86 6.18 1.79 -11.90
C ILE A 86 4.73 1.35 -11.70
N ILE A 87 4.08 1.77 -10.62
CA ILE A 87 2.70 1.41 -10.31
C ILE A 87 1.75 1.88 -11.43
N GLU A 88 1.86 3.13 -11.83
CA GLU A 88 1.08 3.72 -12.91
C GLU A 88 1.24 2.95 -14.22
N LYS A 89 2.49 2.70 -14.65
CA LYS A 89 2.75 2.05 -15.94
C LYS A 89 2.37 0.58 -15.95
N HIS A 90 2.76 -0.18 -14.92
CA HIS A 90 2.61 -1.63 -14.91
C HIS A 90 1.19 -2.07 -14.55
N TYR A 91 0.56 -1.41 -13.58
CA TYR A 91 -0.77 -1.78 -13.10
C TYR A 91 -1.87 -0.89 -13.70
N LYS A 92 -1.51 0.13 -14.50
CA LYS A 92 -2.45 1.09 -15.09
C LYS A 92 -3.28 1.83 -14.04
N ILE A 93 -2.71 2.06 -12.86
CA ILE A 93 -3.37 2.79 -11.78
C ILE A 93 -3.12 4.28 -12.02
N THR A 94 -4.18 5.05 -12.23
CA THR A 94 -4.07 6.48 -12.50
C THR A 94 -3.59 7.22 -11.26
N LEU A 95 -2.49 7.97 -11.37
CA LEU A 95 -2.03 8.87 -10.32
C LEU A 95 -2.95 10.11 -10.26
N PRO A 96 -3.29 10.61 -9.06
CA PRO A 96 -4.02 11.85 -8.91
C PRO A 96 -3.16 13.03 -9.35
N ASP A 97 -3.81 14.07 -9.85
CA ASP A 97 -3.18 15.34 -10.21
C ASP A 97 -2.90 16.16 -8.95
N GLU A 98 -1.78 15.86 -8.30
CA GLU A 98 -1.31 16.49 -7.07
C GLU A 98 0.10 17.02 -7.26
N GLU A 99 0.27 18.33 -7.03
CA GLU A 99 1.55 19.00 -7.21
C GLU A 99 2.62 18.41 -6.28
N GLY A 100 3.77 18.05 -6.85
CA GLY A 100 4.90 17.51 -6.11
C GLY A 100 4.79 16.02 -5.75
N MET A 101 3.68 15.33 -6.05
CA MET A 101 3.52 13.90 -5.72
C MET A 101 4.63 12.99 -6.30
N LEU A 102 5.25 13.39 -7.41
CA LEU A 102 6.40 12.70 -8.01
C LEU A 102 7.75 13.25 -7.53
N THR A 103 7.81 13.85 -6.35
CA THR A 103 9.04 14.36 -5.72
C THR A 103 9.24 13.78 -4.33
N ALA A 104 10.50 13.58 -3.94
CA ALA A 104 10.82 13.10 -2.60
C ALA A 104 10.42 14.11 -1.51
N GLU A 105 10.59 15.41 -1.78
CA GLU A 105 10.28 16.50 -0.85
C GLU A 105 8.81 16.49 -0.40
N TYR A 106 7.90 16.27 -1.34
CA TYR A 106 6.48 16.10 -1.04
C TYR A 106 6.25 14.98 -0.01
N TRP A 107 6.85 13.81 -0.23
CA TRP A 107 6.67 12.65 0.65
C TRP A 107 7.35 12.83 2.01
N VAL A 108 8.48 13.53 2.08
CA VAL A 108 9.08 13.93 3.36
C VAL A 108 8.10 14.78 4.16
N ASN A 109 7.45 15.76 3.53
CA ASN A 109 6.47 16.63 4.19
C ASN A 109 5.22 15.85 4.64
N VAL A 110 4.64 15.02 3.77
CA VAL A 110 3.46 14.21 4.08
C VAL A 110 3.72 13.23 5.23
N LEU A 111 4.85 12.52 5.20
CA LEU A 111 5.18 11.51 6.22
C LEU A 111 5.60 12.16 7.55
N SER A 112 6.27 13.32 7.52
CA SER A 112 6.68 14.05 8.72
C SER A 112 5.52 14.79 9.41
N ALA A 113 4.56 15.33 8.65
CA ALA A 113 3.34 15.93 9.19
C ALA A 113 2.54 14.91 10.03
N ASN A 114 2.45 13.67 9.55
CA ASN A 114 1.81 12.56 10.26
C ASN A 114 2.51 12.18 11.57
N ARG A 115 3.85 12.31 11.65
CA ARG A 115 4.60 12.10 12.91
C ARG A 115 4.31 13.20 13.93
N ARG A 116 4.24 14.47 13.51
CA ARG A 116 3.94 15.60 14.41
C ARG A 116 2.50 15.58 14.94
N ALA A 117 1.54 15.05 14.16
CA ALA A 117 0.16 14.91 14.61
C ALA A 117 0.01 13.91 15.78
N LYS A 118 0.82 12.83 15.81
CA LYS A 118 0.83 11.87 16.92
C LYS A 118 1.43 12.45 18.21
N THR A 119 2.33 13.42 18.14
CA THR A 119 2.97 14.03 19.32
C THR A 119 2.10 15.09 20.02
N ARG A 120 1.02 15.55 19.40
CA ARG A 120 0.09 16.55 19.97
C ARG A 120 -1.09 15.96 20.74
N LYS A 121 -1.17 14.62 20.87
CA LYS A 121 -2.15 13.91 21.71
C LYS A 121 -1.45 13.16 22.85
N ARG A 122 -0.73 13.89 23.70
CA ARG A 122 -0.31 13.42 25.02
C ARG A 122 -0.57 14.50 26.05
#